data_AF-A0A173TCZ2-F1
#
_entry.id   AF-A0A173TCZ2-F1
#
_cell.length_a   1.000
_cell.length_b   1.000
_cell.length_c   1.000
_cell.angle_alpha   90.00
_cell.angle_beta   90.00
_cell.angle_gamma   90.00
#
_symmetry.space_group_name_H-M   'P 1'
#
loop_
_entity.id
_entity.type
_entity.pdbx_description
1 polymer ?
#
loop_
_entity_poly.entity_id
_entity_poly.type
_entity_poly.pdbx_seq_one_letter_code
_entity_poly.pdbx_strand_id
1 'polypeptide(L)'
;MFISSDGNFDYSISQTVDIEYTGEYIAAVDYRGTNTTGVEVELFMDVEDESDVHTYTSDIFPADVRFVTYLLKPVRLQKNARVTVGLRMHTPPVFAKIKKISLVVI
;
A
#
# COMPACT_ATOMS: atom_id res chain seq x y z
N MET A 1 8.84 -7.82 5.78
CA MET A 1 8.91 -6.96 6.97
C MET A 1 7.97 -7.48 8.05
N PHE A 2 8.33 -7.26 9.32
CA PHE A 2 7.54 -7.63 10.48
C PHE A 2 7.22 -6.37 11.30
N ILE A 3 5.97 -6.21 11.73
CA ILE A 3 5.51 -5.09 12.56
C ILE A 3 4.76 -5.65 13.76
N SER A 4 5.09 -5.15 14.94
CA SER A 4 4.34 -5.38 16.18
C SER A 4 4.52 -4.22 17.14
N SER A 5 3.48 -3.95 17.92
CA SER A 5 3.50 -2.97 19.00
C SER A 5 2.60 -3.45 20.13
N ASP A 6 3.00 -3.13 21.37
CA ASP A 6 2.22 -3.39 22.58
C ASP A 6 1.24 -2.24 22.91
N GLY A 7 1.29 -1.15 22.13
CA GLY A 7 0.37 -0.01 22.20
C GLY A 7 -0.19 0.36 20.84
N ASN A 8 -1.20 1.23 20.81
CA ASN A 8 -1.70 1.81 19.56
C ASN A 8 -0.57 2.49 18.80
N PHE A 9 -0.56 2.37 17.48
CA PHE A 9 0.48 2.97 16.66
C PHE A 9 -0.04 3.41 15.29
N ASP A 10 0.57 4.49 14.83
CA ASP A 10 0.53 4.95 13.45
C ASP A 10 1.82 4.51 12.77
N TYR A 11 1.71 3.88 11.60
CA TYR A 11 2.87 3.46 10.83
C TYR A 11 2.65 3.67 9.34
N SER A 12 3.70 4.10 8.64
CA SER A 12 3.70 4.20 7.19
C SER A 12 5.02 3.69 6.63
N ILE A 13 4.94 2.93 5.55
CA ILE A 13 6.08 2.56 4.72
C ILE A 13 5.75 2.84 3.27
N SER A 14 6.65 3.50 2.56
CA SER A 14 6.45 3.80 1.15
C SER A 14 7.75 3.87 0.40
N GLN A 15 7.62 3.79 -0.92
CA GLN A 15 8.70 4.02 -1.86
C GLN A 15 8.20 4.91 -2.99
N THR A 16 8.99 5.92 -3.33
CA THR A 16 8.77 6.77 -4.49
C THR A 16 9.61 6.27 -5.66
N VAL A 17 9.01 6.19 -6.84
CA VAL A 17 9.63 5.82 -8.11
C VAL A 17 9.20 6.78 -9.22
N ASP A 18 10.09 7.04 -10.16
CA ASP A 18 9.75 7.76 -11.40
C ASP A 18 9.35 6.78 -12.49
N ILE A 19 8.26 7.08 -13.21
CA ILE A 19 7.71 6.18 -14.22
C ILE A 19 8.47 6.31 -15.54
N GLU A 20 9.09 5.22 -16.00
CA GLU A 20 9.88 5.22 -17.23
C GLU A 20 9.02 5.18 -18.51
N TYR A 21 7.86 4.52 -18.44
CA TYR A 21 6.97 4.28 -19.60
C TYR A 21 5.52 4.59 -19.26
N THR A 22 4.82 5.31 -20.15
CA THR A 22 3.38 5.48 -20.05
C THR A 22 2.67 4.13 -20.19
N GLY A 23 1.75 3.80 -19.29
CA GLY A 23 1.06 2.51 -19.27
C GLY A 23 0.00 2.41 -18.17
N GLU A 24 -0.68 1.27 -18.09
CA GLU A 24 -1.51 0.93 -16.93
C GLU A 24 -0.67 0.20 -15.89
N TYR A 25 -0.77 0.64 -14.65
CA TYR A 25 -0.01 0.08 -13.54
C TYR A 25 -0.94 -0.37 -12.43
N ILE A 26 -0.57 -1.46 -11.77
CA ILE A 26 -1.23 -1.97 -10.56
C ILE A 26 -0.23 -1.92 -9.41
N ALA A 27 -0.65 -1.31 -8.30
CA ALA A 27 0.01 -1.44 -7.02
C ALA A 27 -0.53 -2.67 -6.29
N ALA A 28 0.37 -3.45 -5.68
CA ALA A 28 0.04 -4.69 -4.99
C ALA A 28 0.88 -4.87 -3.72
N VAL A 29 0.30 -5.57 -2.74
CA VAL A 29 1.01 -5.97 -1.53
C VAL A 29 0.48 -7.29 -0.97
N ASP A 30 1.38 -8.13 -0.47
CA ASP A 30 1.02 -9.32 0.30
C ASP A 30 0.99 -8.97 1.79
N TYR A 31 -0.19 -9.06 2.39
CA TYR A 31 -0.41 -8.73 3.80
C TYR A 31 -0.95 -9.93 4.59
N ARG A 32 -0.47 -10.09 5.82
CA ARG A 32 -1.01 -11.01 6.84
C ARG A 32 -0.94 -10.29 8.17
N GLY A 33 -2.01 -10.24 8.94
CA GLY A 33 -2.00 -9.57 10.23
C GLY A 33 -3.17 -9.98 11.12
N THR A 34 -3.10 -9.57 12.39
CA THR A 34 -4.18 -9.80 13.37
C THR A 34 -5.49 -9.21 12.85
N ASN A 35 -6.54 -10.04 12.79
CA ASN A 35 -7.88 -9.60 12.43
C ASN A 35 -8.66 -9.24 13.69
N THR A 36 -8.53 -7.98 14.12
CA THR A 36 -9.25 -7.43 15.27
C THR A 36 -9.94 -6.12 14.89
N THR A 37 -10.89 -5.69 15.72
CA THR A 37 -11.61 -4.42 15.52
C THR A 37 -10.68 -3.22 15.70
N GLY A 38 -10.90 -2.15 14.94
CA GLY A 38 -10.14 -0.90 15.03
C GLY A 38 -8.80 -0.93 14.27
N VAL A 39 -8.57 -1.95 13.45
CA VAL A 39 -7.39 -2.03 12.58
C VAL A 39 -7.70 -1.37 11.25
N GLU A 40 -7.04 -0.25 10.98
CA GLU A 40 -7.11 0.46 9.70
C GLU A 40 -5.77 0.28 8.98
N VAL A 41 -5.81 -0.43 7.85
CA VAL A 41 -4.62 -0.66 7.01
C VAL A 41 -5.02 -0.33 5.59
N GLU A 42 -4.23 0.52 4.95
CA GLU A 42 -4.51 1.05 3.62
C GLU A 42 -3.29 0.85 2.71
N LEU A 43 -3.50 0.21 1.56
CA LEU A 43 -2.58 0.30 0.42
C LEU A 43 -2.87 1.61 -0.30
N PHE A 44 -1.84 2.42 -0.52
CA PHE A 44 -1.98 3.69 -1.22
C PHE A 44 -0.98 3.83 -2.37
N MET A 45 -1.36 4.66 -3.34
CA MET A 45 -0.51 5.15 -4.41
C MET A 45 -0.82 6.62 -4.65
N ASP A 46 0.16 7.47 -4.39
CA ASP A 46 0.12 8.90 -4.70
C ASP A 46 0.84 9.13 -6.02
N VAL A 47 0.18 9.79 -6.97
CA VAL A 47 0.70 10.12 -8.30
C VAL A 47 0.82 11.63 -8.40
N GLU A 48 2.05 12.12 -8.47
CA GLU A 48 2.36 13.52 -8.70
C GLU A 48 2.56 13.73 -10.21
N ASP A 49 1.72 14.59 -10.80
CA ASP A 49 1.89 15.10 -12.16
C ASP A 49 2.17 16.61 -12.15
N GLU A 50 2.25 17.23 -13.32
CA GLU A 50 2.61 18.66 -13.45
C GLU A 50 1.61 19.62 -12.80
N SER A 51 0.41 19.16 -12.43
CA SER A 51 -0.69 20.03 -11.98
C SER A 51 -1.31 19.63 -10.65
N ASP A 52 -1.29 18.35 -10.25
CA ASP A 52 -1.92 17.89 -9.02
C ASP A 52 -1.33 16.59 -8.46
N VAL A 53 -1.70 16.25 -7.23
CA VAL A 53 -1.40 14.96 -6.59
C VAL A 53 -2.67 14.14 -6.49
N HIS A 54 -2.70 13.01 -7.18
CA HIS A 54 -3.83 12.08 -7.17
C HIS A 54 -3.53 10.89 -6.25
N THR A 55 -4.38 10.67 -5.24
CA THR A 55 -4.25 9.55 -4.30
C THR A 55 -5.25 8.45 -4.63
N TYR A 56 -4.74 7.22 -4.75
CA TYR A 56 -5.52 6.00 -4.96
C TYR A 56 -5.33 5.07 -3.77
N THR A 57 -6.41 4.53 -3.22
CA THR A 57 -6.33 3.70 -2.02
C THR A 57 -7.19 2.44 -2.08
N SER A 58 -6.84 1.46 -1.26
CA SER A 58 -7.64 0.28 -0.99
C SER A 58 -7.46 -0.15 0.46
N ASP A 59 -8.57 -0.36 1.14
CA ASP A 59 -8.59 -0.95 2.47
C ASP A 59 -8.07 -2.39 2.44
N ILE A 60 -7.31 -2.74 3.47
CA ILE A 60 -6.81 -4.08 3.74
C ILE A 60 -7.51 -4.60 4.97
N PHE A 61 -8.37 -5.60 4.79
CA PHE A 61 -8.99 -6.35 5.88
C PHE A 61 -8.08 -7.51 6.28
N PRO A 62 -7.37 -7.46 7.43
CA PRO A 62 -6.36 -8.45 7.78
C PRO A 62 -6.90 -9.88 7.85
N ALA A 63 -6.07 -10.84 7.45
CA ALA A 63 -6.25 -12.26 7.74
C ALA A 63 -5.04 -12.78 8.52
N ASP A 64 -5.27 -13.48 9.63
CA ASP A 64 -4.23 -13.94 10.55
C ASP A 64 -3.67 -15.32 10.17
N VAL A 65 -4.39 -16.09 9.35
CA VAL A 65 -4.00 -17.46 8.94
C VAL A 65 -2.98 -17.47 7.80
N ARG A 66 -3.15 -16.62 6.78
CA ARG A 66 -2.36 -16.66 5.53
C ARG A 66 -2.09 -15.27 4.97
N PHE A 67 -1.13 -15.18 4.05
CA PHE A 67 -0.96 -14.00 3.22
C PHE A 67 -2.13 -13.89 2.25
N VAL A 68 -2.63 -12.68 2.10
CA VAL A 68 -3.60 -12.28 1.08
C VAL A 68 -2.97 -11.16 0.27
N THR A 69 -3.12 -11.22 -1.06
CA THR A 69 -2.65 -10.17 -1.97
C THR A 69 -3.77 -9.14 -2.12
N TYR A 70 -3.45 -7.88 -1.83
CA TYR A 70 -4.33 -6.73 -2.02
C TYR A 70 -3.81 -5.90 -3.18
N LEU A 71 -4.73 -5.40 -4.00
CA LEU A 71 -4.43 -4.71 -5.24
C LEU A 71 -5.20 -3.39 -5.27
N LEU A 72 -4.57 -2.33 -5.79
CA LEU A 72 -5.32 -1.19 -6.28
C LEU A 72 -5.99 -1.53 -7.61
N LYS A 73 -7.01 -0.74 -7.96
CA LYS A 73 -7.49 -0.72 -9.35
C LYS A 73 -6.35 -0.24 -10.26
N PRO A 74 -6.27 -0.74 -11.51
CA PRO A 74 -5.29 -0.24 -12.47
C PRO A 74 -5.39 1.27 -12.64
N VAL A 75 -4.25 1.94 -12.68
CA VAL A 75 -4.15 3.38 -12.91
C VAL A 75 -3.25 3.63 -14.10
N ARG A 76 -3.70 4.49 -15.01
CA ARG A 76 -2.91 4.90 -16.16
C ARG A 76 -1.91 5.98 -15.74
N LEU A 77 -0.63 5.65 -15.79
CA LEU A 77 0.47 6.53 -15.42
C LEU A 77 1.19 7.04 -16.67
N GLN A 78 1.66 8.28 -16.60
CA GLN A 78 2.44 8.90 -17.67
C GLN A 78 3.94 8.74 -17.40
N LYS A 79 4.74 8.70 -18.46
CA LYS A 79 6.19 8.81 -18.36
C LYS A 79 6.57 10.07 -17.58
N ASN A 80 7.57 9.95 -16.71
CA ASN A 80 8.08 10.96 -15.78
C ASN A 80 7.09 11.36 -14.66
N ALA A 81 5.93 10.71 -14.54
CA ALA A 81 5.13 10.86 -13.33
C ALA A 81 5.91 10.33 -12.13
N ARG A 82 5.83 11.04 -11.01
CA ARG A 82 6.47 10.62 -9.76
C ARG A 82 5.42 9.92 -8.90
N VAL A 83 5.68 8.66 -8.57
CA VAL A 83 4.68 7.80 -7.92
C VAL A 83 5.20 7.27 -6.61
N THR A 84 4.45 7.50 -5.53
CA THR A 84 4.74 6.97 -4.21
C THR A 84 3.74 5.87 -3.87
N VAL A 85 4.22 4.63 -3.73
CA VAL A 85 3.39 3.48 -3.35
C VAL A 85 3.75 3.00 -1.95
N GLY A 86 2.76 2.62 -1.15
CA GLY A 86 3.03 2.22 0.22
C GLY A 86 1.85 1.70 1.00
N LEU A 87 2.08 1.48 2.29
CA LEU A 87 1.07 1.12 3.27
C LEU A 87 1.00 2.18 4.36
N ARG A 88 -0.21 2.54 4.76
CA ARG A 88 -0.51 3.33 5.96
C ARG A 88 -1.30 2.47 6.93
N MET A 89 -1.04 2.63 8.22
CA MET A 89 -1.61 1.83 9.28
C MET A 89 -1.95 2.72 10.47
N HIS A 90 -3.20 2.64 10.93
CA HIS A 90 -3.65 3.16 12.22
C HIS A 90 -4.28 2.00 12.98
N THR A 91 -3.57 1.47 13.98
CA THR A 91 -3.97 0.18 14.56
C THR A 91 -3.75 0.09 16.07
N PRO A 92 -4.60 -0.66 16.80
CA PRO A 92 -4.34 -1.08 18.17
C PRO A 92 -3.12 -2.04 18.22
N PRO A 93 -2.74 -2.58 19.39
CA PRO A 93 -1.71 -3.61 19.48
C PRO A 93 -2.01 -4.79 18.55
N VAL A 94 -1.23 -4.93 17.49
CA VAL A 94 -1.37 -5.99 16.49
C VAL A 94 -0.03 -6.53 16.06
N PHE A 95 -0.09 -7.70 15.44
CA PHE A 95 1.01 -8.33 14.72
C PHE A 95 0.70 -8.26 13.22
N ALA A 96 1.67 -7.85 12.41
CA ALA A 96 1.54 -7.84 10.96
C ALA A 96 2.83 -8.26 10.24
N LYS A 97 2.66 -8.88 9.08
CA LYS A 97 3.72 -9.27 8.15
C LYS A 97 3.37 -8.71 6.77
N ILE A 98 4.30 -7.95 6.23
CA ILE A 98 4.20 -7.31 4.91
C ILE A 98 5.25 -7.92 3.99
N LYS A 99 4.85 -8.26 2.77
CA LYS A 99 5.72 -8.77 1.71
C LYS A 99 5.34 -8.15 0.36
N LYS A 100 6.31 -8.14 -0.57
CA LYS A 100 6.10 -7.84 -1.99
C LYS A 100 5.24 -6.59 -2.26
N ILE A 101 5.58 -5.46 -1.64
CA ILE A 101 5.07 -4.18 -2.15
C ILE A 101 5.61 -4.03 -3.56
N SER A 102 4.73 -3.87 -4.53
CA SER A 102 5.09 -3.83 -5.94
C SER A 102 4.21 -2.87 -6.72
N LEU A 103 4.80 -2.28 -7.75
CA LEU A 103 4.13 -1.49 -8.77
C LEU A 103 4.51 -2.13 -10.11
N VAL A 104 3.53 -2.66 -10.84
CA VAL A 104 3.78 -3.48 -12.04
C VAL A 104 2.96 -2.94 -13.20
N VAL A 105 3.57 -2.84 -14.38
CA VAL A 105 2.89 -2.52 -15.63
C VAL A 105 2.11 -3.74 -16.15
N ILE A 106 0.89 -3.52 -16.65
CA ILE A 106 0.02 -4.57 -17.21
C ILE A 106 -0.24 -4.38 -18.70
#